data_AF-A0A936WXQ1-F1
#
_entry.id   AF-A0A936WXQ1-F1
#
_cell.length_a   1.000
_cell.length_b   1.000
_cell.length_c   1.000
_cell.angle_alpha   90.00
_cell.angle_beta   90.00
_cell.angle_gamma   90.00
#
_symmetry.space_group_name_H-M   'P 1'
#
loop_
_entity.id
_entity.type
_entity.pdbx_description
1 polymer ?
#
loop_
_entity_poly.entity_id
_entity_poly.type
_entity_poly.pdbx_seq_one_letter_code
_entity_poly.pdbx_strand_id
1 'polypeptide(L)'
;MQIVFNGEIYNFAEVKSKCSGYPFRTNGDTEALLAAYEKYGMAPGPLKGMFAFALWDSQKQELLLVRDRMGVKPLYYYADNSRLVFSSEIRPLLKSGFVPHEMSYNAVLDFFSFQSMGTGETIVKGVNQVPPGGYIRISTTTFEAGLYWDITNTREEFDFNDEKEIQKKVFSLLTSAVQRRMVGDVPIGAFYLEELTQVLW
;
A
#
# COMPACT_ATOMS: atom_id res chain seq x y z
N MET A 1 14.06 1.70 15.52
CA MET A 1 12.94 1.90 14.56
C MET A 1 11.64 1.54 15.24
N GLN A 2 10.58 2.29 14.97
CA GLN A 2 9.21 2.02 15.44
C GLN A 2 8.30 1.98 14.22
N ILE A 3 7.35 1.05 14.19
CA ILE A 3 6.44 0.87 13.06
C ILE A 3 5.00 0.74 13.52
N VAL A 4 4.09 1.34 12.75
CA VAL A 4 2.66 1.00 12.75
C VAL A 4 2.30 0.49 11.37
N PHE A 5 1.58 -0.63 11.32
CA PHE A 5 1.37 -1.41 10.11
C PHE A 5 -0.10 -1.85 10.04
N ASN A 6 -0.73 -1.64 8.88
CA ASN A 6 -2.07 -2.11 8.57
C ASN A 6 -2.04 -2.91 7.28
N GLY A 7 -2.47 -4.16 7.34
CA GLY A 7 -2.52 -5.08 6.21
C GLY A 7 -1.63 -6.29 6.42
N GLU A 8 -1.15 -6.86 5.32
CA GLU A 8 -0.48 -8.15 5.30
C GLU A 8 0.60 -8.20 4.21
N ILE A 9 1.72 -8.87 4.50
CA ILE A 9 2.73 -9.23 3.49
C ILE A 9 2.61 -10.71 3.17
N TYR A 10 1.97 -11.05 2.05
CA TYR A 10 1.73 -12.42 1.60
C TYR A 10 3.00 -13.25 1.36
N ASN A 11 4.12 -12.62 0.99
CA ASN A 11 5.38 -13.32 0.77
C ASN A 11 6.40 -13.12 1.89
N PHE A 12 5.95 -12.87 3.12
CA PHE A 12 6.83 -12.66 4.28
C PHE A 12 7.86 -13.79 4.46
N ALA A 13 7.48 -15.07 4.27
CA ALA A 13 8.41 -16.19 4.38
C ALA A 13 9.56 -16.12 3.35
N GLU A 14 9.27 -15.72 2.11
CA GLU A 14 10.27 -15.47 1.06
C GLU A 14 11.18 -14.30 1.43
N VAL A 15 10.61 -13.25 2.01
CA VAL A 15 11.36 -12.07 2.45
C VAL A 15 12.31 -12.43 3.61
N LYS A 16 11.84 -13.23 4.58
CA LYS A 16 12.66 -13.69 5.70
C LYS A 16 13.84 -14.54 5.25
N SER A 17 13.63 -15.46 4.30
CA SER A 17 14.73 -16.28 3.76
C SER A 17 15.78 -15.42 3.04
N LYS A 18 15.36 -14.36 2.35
CA LYS A 18 16.25 -13.37 1.73
C LYS A 18 16.95 -12.46 2.74
N CYS A 19 16.46 -12.36 3.98
CA CYS A 19 17.03 -11.53 5.04
C CYS A 19 17.59 -12.37 6.20
N SER A 20 18.22 -13.51 5.90
CA SER A 20 18.70 -14.49 6.89
C SER A 20 19.66 -13.95 7.96
N GLY A 21 20.33 -12.81 7.72
CA GLY A 21 21.18 -12.15 8.71
C GLY A 21 20.43 -11.29 9.74
N TYR A 22 19.12 -11.08 9.56
CA TYR A 22 18.29 -10.32 10.49
C TYR A 22 17.91 -11.18 11.71
N PRO A 23 18.04 -10.67 12.95
CA PRO A 23 17.78 -11.44 14.16
C PRO A 23 16.28 -11.56 14.46
N PHE A 24 15.56 -12.33 13.64
CA PHE A 24 14.11 -12.53 13.76
C PHE A 24 13.71 -13.09 15.13
N ARG A 25 12.69 -12.50 15.74
CA ARG A 25 12.12 -12.89 17.03
C ARG A 25 10.71 -13.46 16.90
N THR A 26 10.02 -13.12 15.82
CA THR A 26 8.63 -13.48 15.55
C THR A 26 8.52 -14.16 14.18
N ASN A 27 7.40 -14.83 13.93
CA ASN A 27 7.05 -15.34 12.61
C ASN A 27 6.09 -14.43 11.83
N GLY A 28 5.88 -13.20 12.32
CA GLY A 28 4.99 -12.22 11.71
C GLY A 28 5.59 -11.53 10.49
N ASP A 29 4.71 -10.96 9.69
CA ASP A 29 5.05 -10.19 8.50
C ASP A 29 5.66 -8.81 8.82
N THR A 30 5.26 -8.18 9.92
CA THR A 30 5.77 -6.88 10.36
C THR A 30 7.29 -6.93 10.55
N GLU A 31 7.83 -8.02 11.08
CA GLU A 31 9.28 -8.16 11.25
C GLU A 31 10.00 -8.44 9.92
N ALA A 32 9.35 -9.16 9.00
CA ALA A 32 9.85 -9.33 7.64
C ALA A 32 9.93 -7.98 6.90
N LEU A 33 8.98 -7.07 7.14
CA LEU A 33 9.00 -5.70 6.63
C LEU A 33 10.21 -4.94 7.16
N LEU A 34 10.43 -4.95 8.48
CA LEU A 34 11.56 -4.26 9.11
C LEU A 34 12.90 -4.77 8.58
N ALA A 35 13.05 -6.09 8.45
CA ALA A 35 14.23 -6.72 7.88
C ALA A 35 14.47 -6.33 6.42
N ALA A 36 13.40 -6.30 5.61
CA ALA A 36 13.48 -5.85 4.22
C ALA A 36 13.86 -4.37 4.13
N TYR A 37 13.31 -3.52 4.99
CA TYR A 37 13.66 -2.10 5.03
C TYR A 37 15.12 -1.88 5.42
N GLU A 38 15.64 -2.60 6.42
CA GLU A 38 17.04 -2.50 6.82
C GLU A 38 17.99 -2.94 5.69
N LYS A 39 17.62 -4.00 4.95
CA LYS A 39 18.43 -4.55 3.87
C LYS A 39 18.34 -3.77 2.55
N TYR A 40 17.16 -3.29 2.19
CA TYR A 40 16.85 -2.74 0.85
C TYR A 40 16.42 -1.26 0.87
N GLY A 41 16.22 -0.66 2.04
CA GLY A 41 15.75 0.69 2.20
C GLY A 41 14.26 0.88 1.86
N MET A 42 13.94 2.06 1.33
CA MET A 42 12.57 2.53 1.03
C MET A 42 11.90 1.82 -0.16
N ALA A 43 12.59 0.88 -0.81
CA ALA A 43 12.04 0.10 -1.91
C ALA A 43 11.59 -1.27 -1.41
N PRO A 44 10.31 -1.46 -1.03
CA PRO A 44 9.76 -2.78 -0.74
C PRO A 44 9.54 -3.59 -2.03
N GLY A 45 10.44 -3.49 -3.01
CA GLY A 45 10.41 -4.26 -4.26
C GLY A 45 10.17 -5.76 -4.08
N PRO A 46 10.69 -6.43 -3.03
CA PRO A 46 10.33 -7.82 -2.79
C PRO A 46 8.95 -8.01 -2.13
N LEU A 47 8.33 -7.01 -1.51
CA LEU A 47 7.09 -7.19 -0.75
C LEU A 47 5.87 -7.36 -1.67
N LYS A 48 5.16 -8.45 -1.46
CA LYS A 48 3.86 -8.77 -2.07
C LYS A 48 2.83 -8.77 -0.96
N GLY A 49 1.86 -7.89 -1.04
CA GLY A 49 0.91 -7.67 0.05
C GLY A 49 -0.10 -6.59 -0.27
N MET A 50 -1.05 -6.42 0.64
CA MET A 50 -1.86 -5.21 0.76
C MET A 50 -1.46 -4.55 2.07
N PHE A 51 -0.92 -3.35 2.06
CA PHE A 51 -0.37 -2.76 3.27
C PHE A 51 -0.29 -1.24 3.21
N ALA A 52 -0.35 -0.65 4.39
CA ALA A 52 0.01 0.73 4.64
C ALA A 52 0.81 0.75 5.95
N PHE A 53 1.90 1.49 5.99
CA PHE A 53 2.70 1.62 7.22
C PHE A 53 3.29 3.00 7.40
N ALA A 54 3.58 3.30 8.66
CA ALA A 54 4.44 4.41 9.04
C ALA A 54 5.62 3.86 9.84
N LEU A 55 6.83 4.25 9.43
CA LEU A 55 8.08 3.84 10.05
C LEU A 55 8.82 5.08 10.55
N TRP A 56 9.08 5.11 11.86
CA TRP A 56 9.93 6.13 12.47
C TRP A 56 11.34 5.58 12.71
N ASP A 57 12.31 6.20 12.04
CA ASP A 57 13.72 5.98 12.29
C ASP A 57 14.24 7.07 13.24
N SER A 58 14.39 6.73 14.52
CA SER A 58 14.87 7.65 15.55
C SER A 58 16.33 8.05 15.39
N GLN A 59 17.15 7.25 14.68
CA GLN A 59 18.56 7.60 14.44
C GLN A 59 18.66 8.67 13.35
N LYS A 60 17.81 8.55 12.31
CA LYS A 60 17.74 9.53 11.21
C LYS A 60 16.80 10.70 11.49
N GLN A 61 15.97 10.60 12.53
CA GLN A 61 14.83 11.48 12.80
C GLN A 61 13.92 11.63 11.56
N GLU A 62 13.63 10.49 10.93
CA GLU A 62 12.87 10.41 9.68
C GLU A 62 11.59 9.57 9.88
N LEU A 63 10.46 10.13 9.43
CA LEU A 63 9.19 9.41 9.31
C LEU A 63 8.97 9.03 7.85
N LEU A 64 8.66 7.78 7.62
CA LEU A 64 8.35 7.25 6.30
C LEU A 64 6.93 6.65 6.30
N LEU A 65 6.04 7.22 5.49
CA LEU A 65 4.72 6.68 5.19
C LEU A 65 4.78 5.94 3.87
N VAL A 66 4.27 4.71 3.80
CA VAL A 66 4.30 3.89 2.57
C VAL A 66 2.96 3.20 2.39
N ARG A 67 2.50 3.18 1.14
CA ARG A 67 1.26 2.49 0.74
C ARG A 67 1.55 1.43 -0.31
N ASP A 68 0.84 0.31 -0.28
CA ASP A 68 1.05 -0.79 -1.22
C ASP A 68 0.85 -0.37 -2.68
N ARG A 69 1.38 -1.20 -3.59
CA ARG A 69 1.43 -0.97 -5.04
C ARG A 69 0.10 -0.56 -5.66
N MET A 70 -0.99 -1.18 -5.23
CA MET A 70 -2.32 -0.91 -5.77
C MET A 70 -3.14 0.02 -4.87
N GLY A 71 -2.58 0.49 -3.76
CA GLY A 71 -3.26 1.35 -2.81
C GLY A 71 -4.43 0.66 -2.10
N VAL A 72 -4.39 -0.65 -1.91
CA VAL A 72 -5.49 -1.41 -1.30
C VAL A 72 -5.76 -0.95 0.13
N LYS A 73 -4.72 -0.74 0.94
CA LYS A 73 -4.89 -0.19 2.28
C LYS A 73 -4.85 1.33 2.23
N PRO A 74 -5.85 2.04 2.78
CA PRO A 74 -5.86 3.50 2.82
C PRO A 74 -4.78 4.04 3.76
N LEU A 75 -4.15 5.14 3.37
CA LEU A 75 -3.23 5.91 4.19
C LEU A 75 -3.39 7.40 3.88
N TYR A 76 -4.02 8.12 4.79
CA TYR A 76 -4.27 9.55 4.71
C TYR A 76 -3.29 10.30 5.60
N TYR A 77 -2.91 11.50 5.19
CA TYR A 77 -2.05 12.37 5.97
C TYR A 77 -2.45 13.84 5.81
N TYR A 78 -2.16 14.62 6.84
CA TYR A 78 -2.19 16.08 6.82
C TYR A 78 -0.85 16.56 7.37
N ALA A 79 -0.25 17.54 6.72
CA ALA A 79 1.02 18.14 7.13
C ALA A 79 0.95 19.66 7.01
N ASP A 80 1.45 20.35 8.03
CA ASP A 80 1.69 21.79 8.04
C ASP A 80 3.12 22.09 8.52
N ASN A 81 3.45 23.37 8.73
CA ASN A 81 4.80 23.78 9.16
C ASN A 81 5.20 23.29 10.56
N SER A 82 4.27 22.75 11.35
CA SER A 82 4.44 22.39 12.75
C SER A 82 4.25 20.91 13.04
N ARG A 83 3.45 20.20 12.23
CA ARG A 83 3.04 18.83 12.53
C ARG A 83 2.71 18.02 11.29
N LEU A 84 2.76 16.72 11.48
CA LEU A 84 2.12 15.76 10.61
C LEU A 84 1.20 14.84 11.42
N VAL A 85 0.04 14.54 10.85
CA VAL A 85 -0.88 13.53 11.35
C VAL A 85 -1.25 12.60 10.21
N PHE A 86 -1.36 11.30 10.50
CA PHE A 86 -1.73 10.29 9.50
C PHE A 86 -2.68 9.26 10.10
N SER A 87 -3.47 8.63 9.25
CA SER A 87 -4.42 7.59 9.64
C SER A 87 -4.84 6.74 8.45
N SER A 88 -5.31 5.52 8.70
CA SER A 88 -5.98 4.71 7.68
C SER A 88 -7.42 5.16 7.40
N GLU A 89 -7.96 6.10 8.17
CA GLU A 89 -9.30 6.67 7.97
C GLU A 89 -9.29 8.19 8.12
N ILE A 90 -10.21 8.88 7.44
CA ILE A 90 -10.36 10.35 7.57
C ILE A 90 -11.01 10.72 8.91
N ARG A 91 -11.90 9.88 9.45
CA ARG A 91 -12.66 10.17 10.68
C ARG A 91 -11.77 10.42 11.91
N PRO A 92 -10.74 9.61 12.20
CA PRO A 92 -9.79 9.91 13.29
C PRO A 92 -9.03 11.22 13.08
N LEU A 93 -8.66 11.55 11.83
CA LEU A 93 -8.00 12.83 11.52
C LEU A 93 -8.90 14.01 11.89
N LEU A 94 -10.17 14.00 11.45
CA LEU A 94 -11.15 15.03 11.81
C LEU A 94 -11.37 15.14 13.33
N LYS A 95 -11.39 14.02 14.04
CA LYS A 95 -11.56 14.00 15.51
C LYS A 95 -10.32 14.44 16.28
N SER A 96 -9.14 14.44 15.66
CA SER A 96 -7.88 14.80 16.33
C SER A 96 -7.79 16.28 16.72
N GLY A 97 -8.60 17.15 16.08
CA GLY A 97 -8.49 18.60 16.22
C GLY A 97 -7.26 19.20 15.55
N PHE A 98 -6.47 18.40 14.82
CA PHE A 98 -5.26 18.84 14.12
C PHE A 98 -5.45 19.08 12.64
N VAL A 99 -6.61 18.73 12.08
CA VAL A 99 -6.93 18.98 10.67
C VAL A 99 -8.10 19.97 10.57
N PRO A 100 -8.14 20.80 9.52
CA PRO A 100 -9.26 21.70 9.28
C PRO A 100 -10.59 20.95 9.15
N HIS A 101 -11.65 21.46 9.75
CA HIS A 101 -13.04 21.05 9.47
C HIS A 101 -13.59 21.85 8.28
N GLU A 102 -12.84 21.83 7.18
CA GLU A 102 -13.19 22.51 5.94
C GLU A 102 -13.29 21.50 4.80
N MET A 103 -14.29 21.67 3.95
CA MET A 103 -14.48 20.85 2.76
C MET A 103 -13.61 21.38 1.61
N SER A 104 -12.95 20.48 0.88
CA SER A 104 -12.33 20.81 -0.41
C SER A 104 -13.38 20.80 -1.51
N TYR A 105 -13.78 21.99 -1.97
CA TYR A 105 -14.72 22.13 -3.08
C TYR A 105 -14.21 21.48 -4.37
N ASN A 106 -12.90 21.53 -4.61
CA ASN A 106 -12.29 20.89 -5.77
C ASN A 106 -12.45 19.37 -5.71
N ALA A 107 -12.14 18.76 -4.57
CA ALA A 107 -12.30 17.32 -4.39
C ALA A 107 -13.76 16.87 -4.51
N VAL A 108 -14.72 17.70 -4.10
CA VAL A 108 -16.16 17.45 -4.30
C VAL A 108 -16.53 17.49 -5.78
N LEU A 109 -16.04 18.49 -6.53
CA LEU A 109 -16.28 18.59 -7.96
C LEU A 109 -15.66 17.41 -8.72
N ASP A 110 -14.45 16.99 -8.36
CA ASP A 110 -13.80 15.81 -8.91
C ASP A 110 -14.62 14.55 -8.64
N PHE A 111 -15.13 14.38 -7.42
CA PHE A 111 -16.00 13.26 -7.09
C PHE A 111 -17.26 13.21 -7.96
N PHE A 112 -17.95 14.35 -8.15
CA PHE A 112 -19.14 14.38 -8.99
C PHE A 112 -18.83 14.20 -10.48
N SER A 113 -17.63 14.56 -10.91
CA SER A 113 -17.20 14.42 -12.31
C SER A 113 -16.75 12.99 -12.65
N PHE A 114 -16.05 12.33 -11.73
CA PHE A 114 -15.37 11.04 -11.97
C PHE A 114 -15.93 9.87 -11.15
N GLN A 115 -16.90 10.12 -10.26
CA GLN A 115 -17.42 9.17 -9.26
C GLN A 115 -16.33 8.55 -8.37
N SER A 116 -15.18 9.20 -8.29
CA SER A 116 -14.01 8.77 -7.54
C SER A 116 -13.27 10.00 -7.04
N MET A 117 -12.78 9.92 -5.82
CA MET A 117 -11.76 10.84 -5.34
C MET A 117 -10.47 10.39 -6.05
N GLY A 118 -9.96 11.16 -7.00
CA GLY A 118 -8.71 10.84 -7.69
C GLY A 118 -7.52 10.63 -6.72
N THR A 119 -6.33 10.39 -7.25
CA THR A 119 -5.13 10.26 -6.40
C THR A 119 -4.68 11.64 -5.91
N GLY A 120 -5.09 12.05 -4.71
CA GLY A 120 -4.63 13.32 -4.14
C GLY A 120 -5.38 13.75 -2.90
N GLU A 121 -5.99 14.93 -2.98
CA GLU A 121 -6.73 15.55 -1.88
C GLU A 121 -8.05 14.82 -1.60
N THR A 122 -8.38 14.68 -0.33
CA THR A 122 -9.67 14.15 0.10
C THR A 122 -10.72 15.25 0.16
N ILE A 123 -11.95 14.90 0.55
CA ILE A 123 -13.04 15.88 0.73
C ILE A 123 -12.73 16.85 1.88
N VAL A 124 -11.78 16.51 2.75
CA VAL A 124 -11.29 17.37 3.82
C VAL A 124 -10.08 18.13 3.32
N LYS A 125 -10.16 19.45 3.35
CA LYS A 125 -9.14 20.35 2.83
C LYS A 125 -7.77 20.12 3.49
N GLY A 126 -6.75 19.97 2.67
CA GLY A 126 -5.36 19.70 3.08
C GLY A 126 -5.09 18.27 3.54
N VAL A 127 -6.12 17.43 3.71
CA VAL A 127 -5.93 16.00 3.98
C VAL A 127 -5.74 15.29 2.64
N ASN A 128 -4.57 14.68 2.47
CA ASN A 128 -4.16 14.00 1.26
C ASN A 128 -4.08 12.49 1.49
N GLN A 129 -4.10 11.72 0.41
CA GLN A 129 -3.85 10.29 0.45
C GLN A 129 -2.48 9.96 -0.15
N VAL A 130 -1.71 9.10 0.50
CA VAL A 130 -0.46 8.58 -0.07
C VAL A 130 -0.80 7.84 -1.37
N PRO A 131 -0.12 8.12 -2.50
CA PRO A 131 -0.46 7.49 -3.77
C PRO A 131 -0.25 5.97 -3.74
N PRO A 132 -1.00 5.19 -4.52
CA PRO A 132 -0.70 3.78 -4.77
C PRO A 132 0.76 3.59 -5.20
N GLY A 133 1.47 2.63 -4.60
CA GLY A 133 2.91 2.44 -4.86
C GLY A 133 3.78 3.60 -4.40
N GLY A 134 3.24 4.49 -3.56
CA GLY A 134 3.85 5.73 -3.14
C GLY A 134 4.39 5.72 -1.73
N TYR A 135 5.20 6.75 -1.46
CA TYR A 135 5.72 7.06 -0.14
C TYR A 135 5.71 8.56 0.13
N ILE A 136 5.71 8.91 1.42
CA ILE A 136 6.00 10.24 1.94
C ILE A 136 7.11 10.10 2.97
N ARG A 137 8.26 10.72 2.74
CA ARG A 137 9.41 10.77 3.64
C ARG A 137 9.54 12.17 4.23
N ILE A 138 9.61 12.26 5.55
CA ILE A 138 9.64 13.53 6.27
C ILE A 138 10.73 13.52 7.33
N SER A 139 11.49 14.61 7.36
CA SER A 139 12.46 14.93 8.40
C SER A 139 12.26 16.38 8.85
N THR A 140 13.10 16.86 9.76
CA THR A 140 13.09 18.28 10.17
C THR A 140 13.36 19.28 9.03
N THR A 141 13.95 18.84 7.93
CA THR A 141 14.36 19.70 6.80
C THR A 141 13.82 19.25 5.46
N THR A 142 13.12 18.12 5.41
CA THR A 142 12.73 17.48 4.15
C THR A 142 11.29 17.03 4.20
N PHE A 143 10.55 17.33 3.14
CA PHE A 143 9.29 16.70 2.80
C PHE A 143 9.43 16.18 1.38
N GLU A 144 9.52 14.85 1.24
CA GLU A 144 9.73 14.18 -0.04
C GLU A 144 8.54 13.23 -0.29
N ALA A 145 7.91 13.35 -1.45
CA ALA A 145 6.88 12.45 -1.91
C ALA A 145 7.33 11.80 -3.21
N GLY A 146 7.07 10.51 -3.38
CA GLY A 146 7.47 9.78 -4.58
C GLY A 146 6.77 8.45 -4.73
N LEU A 147 7.09 7.77 -5.83
CA LEU A 147 6.65 6.41 -6.12
C LEU A 147 7.82 5.45 -6.00
N TYR A 148 7.65 4.37 -5.25
CA TYR A 148 8.59 3.24 -5.26
C TYR A 148 8.16 2.17 -6.27
N TRP A 149 6.91 2.22 -6.74
CA TRP A 149 6.35 1.32 -7.73
C TRP A 149 5.32 2.03 -8.59
N ASP A 150 5.34 1.77 -9.90
CA ASP A 150 4.43 2.34 -10.88
C ASP A 150 4.07 1.26 -11.91
N ILE A 151 2.78 1.00 -12.07
CA ILE A 151 2.25 0.00 -13.01
C ILE A 151 2.66 0.29 -14.46
N THR A 152 2.83 1.57 -14.81
CA THR A 152 3.16 2.00 -16.17
C THR A 152 4.63 1.73 -16.52
N ASN A 153 5.50 1.66 -15.51
CA ASN A 153 6.92 1.37 -15.66
C ASN A 153 7.26 -0.13 -15.53
N THR A 154 6.27 -0.99 -15.24
CA THR A 154 6.46 -2.45 -15.08
C THR A 154 5.99 -3.23 -16.30
N ARG A 155 6.56 -2.95 -17.48
CA ARG A 155 6.35 -3.81 -18.66
C ARG A 155 7.33 -4.97 -18.65
N GLU A 156 6.81 -6.19 -18.60
CA GLU A 156 7.57 -7.39 -18.94
C GLU A 156 7.47 -7.61 -20.45
N GLU A 157 8.59 -7.93 -21.11
CA GLU A 157 8.56 -8.43 -22.47
C GLU A 157 7.88 -9.80 -22.48
N PHE A 158 6.73 -9.89 -23.14
CA PHE A 158 5.97 -11.12 -23.27
C PHE A 158 5.48 -11.26 -24.70
N ASP A 159 5.62 -12.47 -25.25
CA ASP A 159 5.10 -12.77 -26.58
C ASP A 159 3.59 -13.04 -26.50
N PHE A 160 2.82 -12.08 -27.00
CA PHE A 160 1.36 -12.16 -27.01
C PHE A 160 0.80 -12.88 -28.25
N ASN A 161 1.63 -13.53 -29.07
CA ASN A 161 1.16 -14.22 -30.27
C ASN A 161 0.68 -15.67 -30.01
N ASP A 162 1.11 -16.31 -28.91
CA ASP A 162 0.66 -17.64 -28.53
C ASP A 162 -0.46 -17.58 -27.48
N GLU A 163 -1.70 -17.76 -27.94
CA GLU A 163 -2.89 -17.78 -27.09
C GLU A 163 -2.81 -18.82 -25.96
N LYS A 164 -2.24 -20.01 -26.22
CA LYS A 164 -2.18 -21.08 -25.21
C LYS A 164 -1.22 -20.71 -24.08
N GLU A 165 -0.09 -20.12 -24.40
CA GLU A 165 0.85 -19.64 -23.39
C GLU A 165 0.29 -18.43 -22.63
N ILE A 166 -0.46 -17.53 -23.27
CA ILE A 166 -1.22 -16.47 -22.57
C ILE A 166 -2.18 -17.07 -21.54
N GLN A 167 -3.05 -18.00 -21.96
CA GLN A 167 -4.04 -18.63 -21.08
C GLN A 167 -3.38 -19.31 -19.87
N LYS A 168 -2.32 -20.07 -20.13
CA LYS A 168 -1.53 -20.75 -19.08
C LYS A 168 -0.88 -19.76 -18.12
N LYS A 169 -0.32 -18.66 -18.63
CA LYS A 169 0.30 -17.61 -17.80
C LYS A 169 -0.74 -16.93 -16.92
N VAL A 170 -1.89 -16.54 -17.47
CA VAL A 170 -2.98 -15.91 -16.71
C VAL A 170 -3.49 -16.84 -15.61
N PHE A 171 -3.77 -18.11 -15.94
CA PHE A 171 -4.25 -19.09 -14.96
C PHE A 171 -3.23 -19.32 -13.84
N SER A 172 -1.95 -19.42 -14.17
CA SER A 172 -0.86 -19.59 -13.21
C SER A 172 -0.71 -18.38 -12.29
N LEU A 173 -0.75 -17.16 -12.84
CA LEU A 173 -0.67 -15.91 -12.06
C LEU A 173 -1.87 -15.75 -11.13
N LEU A 174 -3.08 -16.03 -11.63
CA LEU A 174 -4.31 -15.98 -10.84
C LEU A 174 -4.27 -16.99 -9.70
N THR A 175 -3.93 -18.25 -10.01
CA THR A 175 -3.81 -19.31 -9.01
C THR A 175 -2.78 -18.94 -7.94
N SER A 176 -1.61 -18.43 -8.34
CA SER A 176 -0.58 -17.95 -7.42
C SER A 176 -1.05 -16.78 -6.56
N ALA A 177 -1.85 -15.87 -7.12
CA ALA A 177 -2.40 -14.72 -6.40
C ALA A 177 -3.44 -15.15 -5.35
N VAL A 178 -4.25 -16.17 -5.65
CA VAL A 178 -5.19 -16.79 -4.70
C VAL A 178 -4.41 -17.50 -3.60
N GLN A 179 -3.50 -18.43 -3.94
CA GLN A 179 -2.72 -19.21 -2.96
C GLN A 179 -2.00 -18.33 -1.92
N ARG A 180 -1.43 -17.21 -2.35
CA ARG A 180 -0.77 -16.23 -1.46
C ARG A 180 -1.71 -15.62 -0.42
N ARG A 181 -3.00 -15.52 -0.71
CA ARG A 181 -4.06 -15.01 0.18
C ARG A 181 -4.75 -16.11 0.97
N MET A 182 -4.40 -17.37 0.75
CA MET A 182 -4.92 -18.51 1.50
C MET A 182 -4.09 -18.82 2.76
N VAL A 183 -2.98 -18.12 2.98
CA VAL A 183 -2.17 -18.27 4.19
C VAL A 183 -2.79 -17.42 5.28
N GLY A 184 -3.50 -18.05 6.22
CA GLY A 184 -4.08 -17.36 7.37
C GLY A 184 -4.45 -18.34 8.48
N ASP A 185 -4.49 -17.83 9.72
CA ASP A 185 -4.82 -18.62 10.91
C ASP A 185 -6.34 -18.74 11.14
N VAL A 186 -7.15 -18.34 10.16
CA VAL A 186 -8.62 -18.27 10.23
C VAL A 186 -9.26 -18.96 9.02
N PRO A 187 -10.49 -19.50 9.16
CA PRO A 187 -11.23 -20.05 8.03
C PRO A 187 -11.41 -19.02 6.91
N ILE A 188 -11.30 -19.48 5.67
CA ILE A 188 -11.35 -18.63 4.48
C ILE A 188 -12.77 -18.66 3.91
N GLY A 189 -13.32 -17.47 3.67
CA GLY A 189 -14.59 -17.28 2.98
C GLY A 189 -14.36 -16.81 1.53
N ALA A 190 -15.21 -17.28 0.61
CA ALA A 190 -15.27 -16.78 -0.75
C ALA A 190 -16.61 -16.07 -0.98
N PHE A 191 -16.57 -14.85 -1.51
CA PHE A 191 -17.78 -14.13 -1.93
C PHE A 191 -18.12 -14.56 -3.36
N TYR A 192 -19.31 -15.13 -3.54
CA TYR A 192 -19.81 -15.59 -4.85
C TYR A 192 -20.83 -14.59 -5.40
N LEU A 193 -20.56 -14.08 -6.60
CA LEU A 193 -21.49 -13.25 -7.37
C LEU A 193 -21.91 -14.05 -8.61
N GLU A 194 -23.20 -14.27 -8.76
CA GLU A 194 -23.79 -15.14 -9.78
C GLU A 194 -23.67 -14.54 -11.21
N GLU A 195 -23.53 -13.22 -11.33
CA GLU A 195 -23.68 -12.47 -12.59
C GLU A 195 -22.50 -12.56 -13.57
N LEU A 196 -21.33 -13.07 -13.19
CA LEU A 196 -20.21 -13.21 -14.14
C LEU A 196 -20.36 -14.41 -15.10
N THR A 197 -21.40 -15.23 -14.93
CA THR A 197 -21.63 -16.42 -15.76
C THR A 197 -22.56 -16.20 -16.96
N GLN A 198 -23.21 -15.04 -17.09
CA GLN A 198 -24.15 -14.78 -18.20
C GLN A 198 -23.53 -14.16 -19.46
N VAL A 199 -22.23 -13.84 -19.47
CA VAL A 199 -21.58 -13.16 -20.62
C VAL A 199 -20.80 -14.13 -21.54
N LEU A 200 -20.75 -15.43 -21.24
CA LEU A 200 -20.01 -16.39 -22.05
C LEU A 200 -20.75 -17.73 -22.20
N TRP A 201 -21.83 -17.75 -22.98
CA TRP A 201 -22.30 -18.93 -23.73
C TRP A 201 -23.02 -18.48 -25.00
#